data_AF-A0A8T5RIE6-F1
#
_entry.id   AF-A0A8T5RIE6-F1
#
_cell.length_a   1.000
_cell.length_b   1.000
_cell.length_c   1.000
_cell.angle_alpha   90.00
_cell.angle_beta   90.00
_cell.angle_gamma   90.00
#
_symmetry.space_group_name_H-M   'P 1'
#
loop_
_entity.id
_entity.type
_entity.pdbx_description
1 polymer ?
#
loop_
_entity_poly.entity_id
_entity_poly.type
_entity_poly.pdbx_seq_one_letter_code
_entity_poly.pdbx_strand_id
1 'polypeptide(L)'
;MHHSEEMIVKDYNKNLIQITKAGSAVFADQIRFVEQLPRFYDFDIKTPYKDLPEEVKQVFINGSEGKKFKFQWESKTFSGELEREFEGI
;
A
#
# COMPACT_ATOMS: atom_id res chain seq x y z
N MET A 1 -0.70 -15.02 7.76
CA MET A 1 -1.84 -14.54 8.56
C MET A 1 -2.83 -13.96 7.56
N HIS A 2 -4.05 -14.48 7.47
CA HIS A 2 -5.06 -13.97 6.53
C HIS A 2 -5.85 -12.91 7.30
N HIS A 3 -5.51 -11.64 7.13
CA HIS A 3 -6.30 -10.56 7.70
C HIS A 3 -7.53 -10.36 6.80
N SER A 4 -8.73 -10.46 7.38
CA SER A 4 -9.96 -10.18 6.63
C SER A 4 -9.96 -8.70 6.23
N GLU A 5 -10.27 -8.40 4.96
CA GLU A 5 -10.33 -7.04 4.40
C GLU A 5 -11.06 -6.04 5.32
N GLU A 6 -12.16 -6.49 5.93
CA GLU A 6 -12.99 -5.71 6.86
C GLU A 6 -12.26 -5.27 8.15
N MET A 7 -11.21 -5.98 8.56
CA MET A 7 -10.39 -5.59 9.71
C MET A 7 -9.45 -4.42 9.37
N ILE A 8 -9.01 -4.36 8.12
CA ILE A 8 -8.06 -3.35 7.61
C ILE A 8 -8.85 -2.12 7.11
N VAL A 9 -9.85 -2.36 6.27
CA VAL A 9 -10.67 -1.33 5.62
C VAL A 9 -11.93 -1.07 6.44
N LYS A 10 -11.81 -0.18 7.43
CA LYS A 10 -12.93 0.22 8.29
C LYS A 10 -13.86 1.27 7.64
N ASP A 11 -13.38 1.97 6.62
CA ASP A 11 -14.13 2.98 5.88
C ASP A 11 -13.72 2.96 4.41
N TYR A 12 -14.61 2.45 3.57
CA TYR A 12 -14.40 2.25 2.14
C TYR A 12 -14.40 3.56 1.33
N ASN A 13 -14.77 4.69 1.92
CA ASN A 13 -14.69 6.01 1.28
C ASN A 13 -13.32 6.66 1.44
N LYS A 14 -12.43 6.07 2.26
CA LYS A 14 -11.05 6.52 2.41
C LYS A 14 -10.17 5.95 1.33
N ASN A 15 -9.13 6.70 0.97
CA ASN A 15 -8.09 6.19 0.08
C ASN A 15 -7.05 5.35 0.83
N LEU A 16 -6.15 4.69 0.08
CA LEU A 16 -5.17 3.76 0.64
C LEU A 16 -4.31 4.39 1.74
N ILE A 17 -3.84 5.63 1.56
CA ILE A 17 -3.00 6.32 2.54
C ILE A 17 -3.77 6.55 3.85
N GLN A 18 -5.03 6.97 3.77
CA GLN A 18 -5.87 7.22 4.93
C GLN A 18 -6.22 5.93 5.67
N ILE A 19 -6.48 4.84 4.93
CA ILE A 19 -6.71 3.52 5.50
C ILE A 19 -5.45 3.04 6.22
N THR A 20 -4.29 3.11 5.54
CA THR A 20 -3.00 2.76 6.15
C THR A 20 -2.81 3.57 7.42
N LYS A 21 -2.87 4.91 7.40
CA LYS A 21 -2.69 5.75 8.61
C LYS A 21 -3.65 5.44 9.77
N ALA A 22 -4.83 4.89 9.50
CA ALA A 22 -5.80 4.53 10.53
C ALA A 22 -5.52 3.18 11.21
N GLY A 23 -4.61 2.37 10.65
CA GLY A 23 -4.17 1.11 11.25
C GLY A 23 -3.43 1.32 12.57
N SER A 24 -3.59 0.41 13.52
CA SER A 24 -2.95 0.50 14.84
C SER A 24 -1.47 0.12 14.87
N ALA A 25 -0.95 -0.50 13.80
CA ALA A 25 0.42 -1.01 13.70
C ALA A 25 1.24 -0.34 12.58
N VAL A 26 0.89 0.89 12.22
CA VAL A 26 1.40 1.54 11.00
C VAL A 26 2.82 2.00 11.20
N PHE A 27 3.74 1.35 10.51
CA PHE A 27 5.10 1.82 10.37
C PHE A 27 5.16 2.89 9.29
N ALA A 28 5.97 3.93 9.49
CA ALA A 28 6.16 5.02 8.53
C ALA A 28 6.54 4.51 7.12
N ASP A 29 7.17 3.34 7.06
CA ASP A 29 7.60 2.70 5.82
C ASP A 29 6.43 2.13 5.00
N GLN A 30 5.37 1.62 5.65
CA GLN A 30 4.19 1.12 4.92
C GLN A 30 3.50 2.23 4.14
N ILE A 31 3.37 3.42 4.73
CA ILE A 31 2.78 4.58 4.05
C ILE A 31 3.61 4.94 2.81
N ARG A 32 4.94 4.94 2.92
CA ARG A 32 5.84 5.23 1.80
C ARG A 32 5.71 4.24 0.65
N PHE A 33 5.44 2.96 0.94
CA PHE A 33 5.22 1.96 -0.09
C PHE A 33 3.85 2.14 -0.76
N VAL A 34 2.80 2.37 0.04
CA VAL A 34 1.44 2.61 -0.47
C VAL A 34 1.38 3.85 -1.37
N GLU A 35 2.06 4.94 -1.01
CA GLU A 35 2.19 6.15 -1.82
C GLU A 35 2.81 5.90 -3.21
N GLN A 36 3.57 4.82 -3.37
CA GLN A 36 4.27 4.48 -4.60
C GLN A 36 3.56 3.42 -5.45
N LEU A 37 2.51 2.76 -4.94
CA LEU A 37 1.73 1.77 -5.70
C LEU A 37 1.19 2.29 -7.05
N PRO A 38 0.75 3.57 -7.20
CA PRO A 38 0.33 4.11 -8.50
C PRO A 38 1.42 4.10 -9.58
N ARG A 39 2.69 3.91 -9.20
CA ARG A 39 3.80 3.77 -10.17
C ARG A 39 3.87 2.38 -10.78
N PHE A 40 3.23 1.40 -10.14
CA PHE A 40 3.27 -0.01 -10.54
C PHE A 40 1.90 -0.50 -11.04
N TYR A 41 0.82 0.19 -10.67
CA TYR A 41 -0.56 -0.11 -11.02
C TYR A 41 -1.27 1.16 -11.51
N ASP A 42 -2.17 1.01 -12.48
CA ASP A 42 -2.88 2.13 -13.09
C ASP A 42 -4.10 2.56 -12.24
N PHE A 43 -3.86 3.44 -11.26
CA PHE A 43 -4.91 4.05 -10.44
C PHE A 43 -4.44 5.39 -9.82
N ASP A 44 -5.38 6.21 -9.35
CA ASP A 44 -5.07 7.42 -8.57
C ASP A 44 -5.03 7.09 -7.07
N ILE A 45 -3.96 7.46 -6.38
CA ILE A 45 -3.80 7.28 -4.93
C ILE A 45 -4.87 7.97 -4.09
N LYS A 46 -5.57 8.96 -4.66
CA LYS A 46 -6.67 9.68 -4.03
C LYS A 46 -8.01 8.98 -4.20
N THR A 47 -8.11 7.99 -5.08
CA THR A 47 -9.33 7.22 -5.31
C THR A 47 -9.78 6.52 -4.01
N PRO A 48 -11.04 6.66 -3.61
CA PRO A 48 -11.61 5.91 -2.49
C PRO A 48 -11.48 4.40 -2.69
N TYR A 49 -11.25 3.65 -1.62
CA TYR A 49 -11.01 2.21 -1.70
C TYR A 49 -12.11 1.46 -2.47
N LYS A 50 -13.39 1.80 -2.23
CA LYS A 50 -14.52 1.19 -2.94
C LYS A 50 -14.41 1.28 -4.48
N ASP A 51 -13.84 2.36 -4.99
CA ASP A 51 -13.77 2.70 -6.41
C ASP A 51 -12.46 2.21 -7.06
N LEU A 52 -11.57 1.57 -6.28
CA LEU A 52 -10.32 1.01 -6.79
C LEU A 52 -10.54 -0.27 -7.61
N PRO A 53 -9.66 -0.54 -8.60
CA PRO A 53 -9.61 -1.83 -9.28
C PRO A 53 -9.36 -2.98 -8.29
N GLU A 54 -9.94 -4.14 -8.57
CA GLU A 54 -9.81 -5.34 -7.73
C GLU A 54 -8.35 -5.75 -7.53
N GLU A 55 -7.53 -5.66 -8.58
CA GLU A 55 -6.09 -5.97 -8.50
C GLU A 55 -5.37 -5.08 -7.47
N VAL A 56 -5.72 -3.80 -7.38
CA VAL A 56 -5.13 -2.86 -6.41
C VAL A 56 -5.58 -3.20 -4.99
N LYS A 57 -6.85 -3.57 -4.81
CA LYS A 57 -7.39 -4.02 -3.51
C LYS A 57 -6.69 -5.28 -3.02
N GLN A 58 -6.55 -6.27 -3.90
CA GLN A 58 -5.85 -7.53 -3.61
C GLN A 58 -4.40 -7.26 -3.21
N VAL A 59 -3.67 -6.45 -3.98
CA VAL A 59 -2.26 -6.13 -3.68
C VAL A 59 -2.13 -5.35 -2.38
N PHE A 60 -3.07 -4.44 -2.09
CA PHE A 60 -3.06 -3.66 -0.87
C PHE A 60 -3.24 -4.54 0.39
N ILE A 61 -4.12 -5.54 0.33
CA ILE A 61 -4.45 -6.41 1.47
C ILE A 61 -3.48 -7.60 1.58
N ASN A 62 -3.30 -8.35 0.49
CA ASN A 62 -2.56 -9.61 0.47
C ASN A 62 -1.10 -9.45 0.05
N GLY A 63 -0.71 -8.25 -0.37
CA GLY A 63 0.61 -8.01 -0.92
C GLY A 63 0.74 -8.44 -2.38
N SER A 64 1.97 -8.40 -2.85
CA SER A 64 2.34 -8.55 -4.26
C SER A 64 2.59 -9.99 -4.70
N GLU A 65 2.37 -10.97 -3.81
CA GLU A 65 2.49 -12.41 -4.10
C GLU A 65 3.79 -12.81 -4.83
N GLY A 66 4.95 -12.31 -4.39
CA GLY A 66 6.24 -12.60 -5.03
C GLY A 66 6.69 -11.58 -6.08
N LYS A 67 5.82 -10.65 -6.51
CA LYS A 67 6.18 -9.59 -7.46
C LYS A 67 6.99 -8.49 -6.77
N LYS A 68 8.25 -8.35 -7.19
CA LYS A 68 9.13 -7.30 -6.67
C LYS A 68 8.92 -5.98 -7.40
N PHE A 69 9.00 -4.89 -6.64
CA PHE A 69 8.96 -3.52 -7.15
C PHE A 69 10.19 -2.74 -6.71
N LYS A 70 10.58 -1.78 -7.54
CA LYS A 70 11.64 -0.82 -7.21
C LYS A 70 11.05 0.39 -6.51
N PHE A 71 10.94 0.31 -5.20
CA PHE A 71 10.51 1.43 -4.37
C PHE A 71 11.65 2.44 -4.24
N GLN A 72 11.32 3.72 -4.33
CA GLN A 72 12.25 4.77 -3.95
C GLN A 72 12.32 4.84 -2.44
N TRP A 73 13.53 4.92 -1.94
CA TRP A 73 13.84 5.06 -0.54
C TRP A 73 14.61 6.34 -0.32
N GLU A 74 14.15 7.16 0.62
CA GLU A 74 14.84 8.38 1.02
C GLU A 74 14.86 8.49 2.54
N SER A 75 16.07 8.62 3.07
CA SER A 75 16.39 8.83 4.47
C SER A 75 17.36 10.00 4.60
N LYS A 76 17.64 10.45 5.84
CA LYS A 76 18.54 11.59 6.08
C LYS A 76 19.96 11.40 5.51
N THR A 77 20.41 10.17 5.33
CA THR A 77 21.79 9.84 4.93
C THR A 77 21.89 9.04 3.63
N PHE A 78 20.77 8.58 3.09
CA PHE A 78 20.75 7.71 1.91
C PHE A 78 19.47 7.91 1.12
N SER A 79 19.62 8.12 -0.19
CA SER A 79 18.57 8.01 -1.18
C SER A 79 18.94 6.93 -2.21
N GLY A 80 17.97 6.16 -2.66
CA GLY A 80 18.19 5.10 -3.64
C GLY A 80 16.93 4.30 -3.93
N GLU A 81 17.12 3.18 -4.61
CA GLU A 81 16.05 2.25 -4.95
C GLU A 81 16.18 0.96 -4.13
N LEU A 82 15.06 0.50 -3.57
CA LEU A 82 14.93 -0.75 -2.88
C LEU A 82 14.04 -1.67 -3.70
N GLU A 83 14.61 -2.76 -4.22
CA GLU A 83 13.84 -3.81 -4.87
C GLU A 83 13.30 -4.79 -3.82
N ARG A 84 11.99 -4.81 -3.62
CA ARG A 84 11.34 -5.70 -2.65
C ARG A 84 9.91 -6.03 -3.04
N GLU A 85 9.38 -7.07 -2.41
CA GLU A 85 7.96 -7.39 -2.43
C GLU A 85 7.21 -6.43 -1.51
N PHE A 86 5.99 -6.08 -1.93
CA PHE A 86 5.02 -5.44 -1.05
C PHE A 86 4.26 -6.52 -0.30
N GLU A 87 4.28 -6.48 1.03
CA GLU A 87 3.73 -7.56 1.88
C GLU A 87 2.24 -7.42 2.18
N GLY A 88 1.62 -6.32 1.77
CA GLY A 88 0.26 -5.97 2.19
C GLY A 88 0.26 -5.14 3.47
N ILE A 89 -0.95 -4.92 4.02
CA ILE A 89 -1.21 -4.11 5.23
C ILE A 89 -1.75 -4.99 6.35
#